data_AF-A0A427AD47-F1
#
_entry.id   AF-A0A427AD47-F1
#
_cell.length_a   1.000
_cell.length_b   1.000
_cell.length_c   1.000
_cell.angle_alpha   90.00
_cell.angle_beta   90.00
_cell.angle_gamma   90.00
#
_symmetry.space_group_name_H-M   'P 1'
#
loop_
_entity.id
_entity.type
_entity.pdbx_description
1 polymer ?
#
loop_
_entity_poly.entity_id
_entity_poly.type
_entity_poly.pdbx_seq_one_letter_code
_entity_poly.pdbx_strand_id
1 'polypeptide(L)'
;MDDELLQAMKALENARAELPRQAIDRYKESVGFKEGMKRMGRVTYKYGYRVVLARFHALHPNSEVEEEPFTIHPEDDLVPMERQ
;
A
#
# COMPACT_ATOMS: atom_id res chain seq x y z
N MET A 1 7.96 28.25 -39.57
CA MET A 1 6.62 28.27 -38.94
C MET A 1 6.10 26.86 -38.75
N ASP A 2 6.01 26.03 -39.79
CA ASP A 2 5.46 24.67 -39.66
C ASP A 2 6.34 23.70 -38.85
N ASP A 3 7.67 23.78 -38.98
CA ASP A 3 8.60 22.93 -38.20
C ASP A 3 8.56 23.24 -36.70
N GLU A 4 8.37 24.51 -36.35
CA GLU A 4 8.26 24.97 -34.96
C GLU A 4 6.94 24.49 -34.33
N LEU A 5 5.85 24.55 -35.10
CA LEU A 5 4.55 24.02 -34.69
C LEU A 5 4.61 22.50 -34.49
N LEU A 6 5.26 21.77 -35.40
CA LEU A 6 5.45 20.33 -35.29
C LEU A 6 6.30 19.95 -34.06
N GLN A 7 7.34 20.73 -33.76
CA GLN A 7 8.17 20.53 -32.58
C GLN A 7 7.39 20.80 -31.28
N ALA A 8 6.57 21.85 -31.25
CA ALA A 8 5.71 22.17 -30.10
C ALA A 8 4.67 21.07 -29.83
N MET A 9 4.06 20.50 -30.88
CA MET A 9 3.11 19.39 -30.74
C MET A 9 3.77 18.14 -30.15
N LYS A 10 4.97 17.77 -30.61
CA LYS A 10 5.73 16.64 -30.05
C LYS A 10 6.12 16.88 -28.59
N ALA A 11 6.53 18.10 -28.24
CA ALA A 11 6.85 18.45 -26.87
C ALA A 11 5.62 18.36 -25.95
N LEU A 12 4.46 18.80 -26.42
CA LEU A 12 3.19 18.69 -25.68
C LEU A 12 2.78 17.24 -25.46
N GLU A 13 2.89 16.39 -26.49
CA GLU A 13 2.58 14.96 -26.39
C GLU A 13 3.52 14.24 -25.40
N ASN A 14 4.82 14.54 -25.45
CA ASN A 14 5.78 14.03 -24.48
C ASN A 14 5.48 14.52 -23.05
N ALA A 15 5.18 15.81 -22.87
CA ALA A 15 4.82 16.36 -21.56
C ALA A 15 3.57 15.67 -20.99
N ARG A 16 2.57 15.36 -21.84
CA ARG A 16 1.35 14.66 -21.44
C ARG A 16 1.62 13.23 -20.93
N ALA A 17 2.67 12.57 -21.43
CA ALA A 17 3.08 11.25 -20.97
C ALA A 17 4.01 11.30 -19.74
N GLU A 18 4.90 12.28 -19.65
CA GLU A 18 5.90 12.38 -18.59
C GLU A 18 5.36 12.98 -17.29
N LEU A 19 4.44 13.94 -17.37
CA LEU A 19 3.87 14.57 -16.17
C LEU A 19 3.15 13.55 -15.25
N PRO A 20 2.29 12.64 -15.77
CA PRO A 20 1.67 11.61 -14.93
C PRO A 20 2.68 10.63 -14.32
N ARG A 21 3.73 10.27 -15.05
CA ARG A 21 4.80 9.39 -14.54
C ARG A 21 5.49 10.03 -13.34
N GLN A 22 5.92 11.27 -13.48
CA GLN A 22 6.55 12.02 -12.40
C GLN A 22 5.62 12.19 -11.19
N ALA A 23 4.32 12.40 -11.42
CA ALA A 23 3.33 12.48 -10.33
C ALA A 23 3.20 11.14 -9.57
N ILE A 24 3.19 10.01 -10.29
CA ILE A 24 3.14 8.68 -9.69
C ILE A 24 4.42 8.39 -8.89
N ASP A 25 5.59 8.73 -9.45
CA ASP A 25 6.86 8.49 -8.77
C ASP A 25 6.95 9.30 -7.47
N ARG A 26 6.59 10.60 -7.52
CA ARG A 26 6.49 11.44 -6.32
C ARG A 26 5.49 10.88 -5.30
N TYR A 27 4.35 10.38 -5.76
CA TYR A 27 3.36 9.77 -4.87
C TYR A 27 3.92 8.51 -4.18
N LYS A 28 4.58 7.63 -4.93
CA LYS A 28 5.22 6.41 -4.39
C LYS A 28 6.35 6.73 -3.41
N GLU A 29 7.05 7.83 -3.63
CA GLU A 29 8.11 8.29 -2.74
C GLU A 29 7.60 8.94 -1.46
N SER A 30 6.36 9.43 -1.46
CA SER A 30 5.73 10.10 -0.33
C SER A 30 5.70 9.23 0.93
N VAL A 31 5.81 9.88 2.09
CA VAL A 31 5.79 9.22 3.41
C VAL A 31 4.47 8.47 3.59
N GLY A 32 3.34 9.10 3.29
CA GLY A 32 2.02 8.49 3.43
C GLY A 32 1.83 7.23 2.60
N PHE A 33 2.37 7.16 1.38
CA PHE A 33 2.32 5.93 0.58
C PHE A 33 3.14 4.81 1.23
N LYS A 34 4.37 5.09 1.65
CA LYS A 34 5.25 4.11 2.31
C LYS A 34 4.67 3.61 3.63
N GLU A 35 4.07 4.49 4.43
CA GLU A 35 3.35 4.14 5.66
C GLU A 35 2.10 3.32 5.37
N GLY A 36 1.32 3.71 4.37
CA GLY A 36 0.19 2.94 3.87
C GLY A 36 0.59 1.52 3.45
N MET A 37 1.71 1.36 2.76
CA MET A 37 2.26 0.05 2.41
C MET A 37 2.60 -0.80 3.63
N LYS A 38 3.24 -0.21 4.67
CA LYS A 38 3.51 -0.93 5.93
C LYS A 38 2.21 -1.39 6.60
N ARG A 39 1.19 -0.53 6.64
CA ARG A 39 -0.14 -0.88 7.19
C ARG A 39 -0.80 -2.00 6.38
N MET A 40 -0.81 -1.88 5.05
CA MET A 40 -1.37 -2.92 4.16
C MET A 40 -0.65 -4.26 4.32
N GLY A 41 0.68 -4.28 4.38
CA GLY A 41 1.46 -5.49 4.59
C GLY A 41 1.13 -6.19 5.91
N ARG A 42 0.90 -5.43 6.99
CA ARG A 42 0.48 -5.99 8.28
C ARG A 42 -0.93 -6.59 8.20
N VAL A 43 -1.87 -5.92 7.53
CA VAL A 43 -3.25 -6.41 7.37
C VAL A 43 -3.28 -7.71 6.57
N THR A 44 -2.59 -7.77 5.43
CA THR A 44 -2.55 -8.98 4.60
C THR A 44 -1.85 -10.14 5.30
N TYR A 45 -0.75 -9.87 5.99
CA TYR A 45 -0.07 -10.88 6.81
C TYR A 45 -0.96 -11.40 7.93
N LYS A 46 -1.61 -10.51 8.70
CA LYS A 46 -2.52 -10.89 9.81
C LYS A 46 -3.68 -11.73 9.31
N TYR A 47 -4.28 -11.36 8.18
CA TYR A 47 -5.36 -12.14 7.58
C TYR A 47 -4.87 -13.52 7.14
N GLY A 48 -3.73 -13.59 6.44
CA GLY A 48 -3.12 -14.85 6.02
C GLY A 48 -2.79 -15.77 7.21
N TYR A 49 -2.21 -15.20 8.26
CA TYR A 49 -1.91 -15.91 9.50
C TYR A 49 -3.16 -16.52 10.12
N ARG A 50 -4.24 -15.75 10.28
CA ARG A 50 -5.53 -16.25 10.81
C ARG A 50 -6.11 -17.38 9.99
N VAL A 51 -6.04 -17.29 8.66
CA VAL A 51 -6.52 -18.36 7.77
C VAL A 51 -5.69 -19.63 7.94
N VAL A 52 -4.36 -19.50 7.98
CA VAL A 52 -3.46 -20.66 8.16
C VAL A 52 -3.66 -21.27 9.55
N LEU A 53 -3.80 -20.45 10.58
CA LEU A 53 -4.03 -20.89 11.96
C LEU A 53 -5.35 -21.66 12.10
N ALA A 54 -6.44 -21.16 11.52
CA ALA A 54 -7.72 -21.86 11.53
C ALA A 54 -7.64 -23.23 10.84
N ARG A 55 -6.91 -23.33 9.71
CA ARG A 55 -6.67 -24.60 9.01
C ARG A 55 -5.80 -25.54 9.84
N PHE A 56 -4.76 -25.02 10.48
CA PHE A 56 -3.88 -25.79 11.35
C PHE A 56 -4.67 -26.41 12.51
N HIS A 57 -5.49 -25.65 13.21
CA HIS A 57 -6.32 -26.18 14.29
C HIS A 57 -7.35 -27.22 13.83
N ALA A 58 -7.91 -27.06 12.62
CA ALA A 58 -8.81 -28.06 12.06
C ALA A 58 -8.10 -29.40 11.77
N LEU A 59 -6.81 -29.36 11.40
CA LEU A 59 -6.00 -30.54 11.08
C LEU A 59 -5.32 -31.13 12.33
N HIS A 60 -4.99 -30.30 13.31
CA HIS A 60 -4.21 -30.64 14.50
C HIS A 60 -4.85 -30.05 15.78
N PRO A 61 -5.98 -30.60 16.26
CA PRO A 61 -6.75 -29.99 17.36
C PRO A 61 -6.01 -29.92 18.71
N ASN A 62 -5.04 -30.80 18.93
CA ASN A 62 -4.31 -30.92 20.19
C ASN A 62 -2.93 -30.24 20.15
N SER A 63 -2.59 -29.54 19.06
CA SER A 63 -1.32 -28.84 18.94
C SER A 63 -1.45 -27.40 19.40
N GLU A 64 -0.60 -27.02 20.35
CA GLU A 64 -0.48 -25.63 20.81
C GLU A 64 0.29 -24.80 19.77
N VAL A 65 -0.14 -23.55 19.59
CA VAL A 65 0.55 -22.55 18.77
C VAL A 65 0.87 -21.37 19.68
N GLU A 66 2.11 -20.88 19.62
CA GLU A 66 2.56 -19.70 20.36
C GLU A 66 1.68 -18.48 20.05
N GLU A 67 1.51 -17.59 21.04
CA GLU A 67 0.62 -16.42 20.91
C GLU A 67 0.93 -15.58 19.66
N GLU A 68 -0.14 -15.07 19.04
CA GLU A 68 -0.08 -14.25 17.83
C GLU A 68 0.81 -13.02 18.09
N PRO A 69 1.98 -12.87 17.41
CA PRO A 69 2.91 -11.74 17.64
C PRO A 69 2.34 -10.35 17.33
N PHE A 70 1.07 -10.29 16.91
CA PHE A 70 0.36 -9.11 16.43
C PHE A 70 -0.80 -8.70 17.35
N THR A 71 -0.90 -9.30 18.54
CA THR A 71 -1.78 -8.84 19.64
C THR A 71 -1.32 -7.50 20.23
N ILE A 72 -0.07 -7.09 19.96
CA ILE A 72 0.39 -5.73 20.19
C ILE A 72 -0.30 -4.82 19.17
N HIS A 73 -1.42 -4.24 19.60
CA HIS A 73 -2.10 -3.15 18.93
C HIS A 73 -1.09 -2.04 18.63
N PRO A 74 -0.86 -1.68 17.36
CA PRO A 74 -0.16 -0.45 17.05
C PRO A 74 -1.07 0.70 17.43
N GLU A 75 -0.48 1.88 17.50
CA GLU A 75 -1.10 3.18 17.73
C GLU A 75 -2.24 3.57 16.75
N ASP A 76 -2.82 2.64 15.97
CA ASP A 76 -4.04 2.84 15.17
C ASP A 76 -5.27 3.20 16.05
N ASP A 77 -5.24 2.95 17.37
CA ASP A 77 -6.22 3.48 18.32
C ASP A 77 -6.05 5.00 18.60
N LEU A 78 -4.91 5.60 18.21
CA LEU A 78 -4.58 7.01 18.45
C LEU A 78 -4.82 7.90 17.23
N VAL A 79 -5.29 7.36 16.10
CA VAL A 79 -5.68 8.15 14.94
C VAL A 79 -7.19 8.41 15.02
N PRO A 80 -7.65 9.59 15.47
CA PRO A 80 -9.06 9.92 15.40
C PRO A 80 -9.48 9.93 13.92
N MET A 81 -10.42 9.07 13.53
CA MET A 81 -11.20 9.35 12.33
C MET A 81 -12.01 10.62 12.63
N GLU A 82 -11.59 11.76 12.07
CA GLU A 82 -12.44 12.94 12.04
C GLU A 82 -13.76 12.57 11.36
N ARG A 83 -14.82 12.49 12.16
CA ARG A 83 -16.19 12.39 11.66
C ARG A 83 -16.60 13.82 11.34
N GLN A 84 -16.74 14.12 10.05
CA GLN A 84 -17.45 15.31 9.59
C GLN A 84 -18.94 15.18 9.84
#